data_AF-A0A8H6HQM8-F1
#
_entry.id   AF-A0A8H6HQM8-F1
#
_cell.length_a   1.000
_cell.length_b   1.000
_cell.length_c   1.000
_cell.angle_alpha   90.00
_cell.angle_beta   90.00
_cell.angle_gamma   90.00
#
_symmetry.space_group_name_H-M   'P 1'
#
loop_
_entity.id
_entity.type
_entity.pdbx_description
1 polymer ?
#
loop_
_entity_poly.entity_id
_entity_poly.type
_entity_poly.pdbx_seq_one_letter_code
_entity_poly.pdbx_strand_id
1 'polypeptide(L)'
;CVTCSPAVALDPGPPRILEHVGAHTLFDSTLDRLEEPCGLCLLPSKLCRYVVVKGKGSKASLHVDWERSSGCARAVSFSYKWAAEYTDNSPCTNVPLPCPLCPKSKPAVWRYNLRLHLERVHP
;
A
#
# COMPACT_ATOMS: atom_id res chain seq x y z
N CYS A 1 -10.77 -9.95 -8.04
CA CYS A 1 -9.47 -9.49 -8.52
C CYS A 1 -9.43 -9.75 -10.01
N VAL A 2 -9.34 -8.68 -10.80
CA VAL A 2 -9.25 -8.77 -12.28
C VAL A 2 -7.84 -9.14 -12.76
N THR A 3 -6.85 -9.05 -11.86
CA THR A 3 -5.46 -9.45 -12.12
C THR A 3 -5.29 -10.96 -12.07
N CYS A 4 -6.13 -11.69 -11.33
CA CYS A 4 -6.09 -13.16 -11.33
C CYS A 4 -6.68 -13.74 -12.62
N SER A 5 -6.15 -14.89 -13.04
CA SER A 5 -6.70 -15.70 -14.13
C SER A 5 -6.92 -17.14 -13.64
N PRO A 6 -8.18 -17.61 -13.51
CA PRO A 6 -9.42 -16.85 -13.71
C PRO A 6 -9.62 -15.75 -12.66
N ALA A 7 -10.47 -14.77 -12.96
CA ALA A 7 -10.80 -13.70 -12.01
C ALA A 7 -11.48 -14.28 -10.77
N VAL A 8 -11.00 -13.90 -9.58
CA VAL A 8 -11.52 -14.40 -8.30
C VAL A 8 -12.33 -13.35 -7.57
N ALA A 9 -13.40 -13.73 -6.85
CA ALA A 9 -14.05 -12.82 -5.91
C ALA A 9 -13.11 -12.53 -4.73
N LEU A 10 -13.05 -11.28 -4.26
CA LEU A 10 -12.26 -10.93 -3.08
C LEU A 10 -13.16 -10.85 -1.86
N ASP A 11 -12.69 -11.43 -0.75
CA ASP A 11 -13.24 -11.17 0.57
C ASP A 11 -13.13 -9.66 0.85
N PRO A 12 -14.22 -8.98 1.24
CA PRO A 12 -14.22 -7.54 1.46
C PRO A 12 -13.45 -7.12 2.73
N GLY A 13 -13.04 -8.06 3.58
CA GLY A 13 -12.26 -7.80 4.78
C GLY A 13 -10.92 -7.12 4.45
N PRO A 14 -10.60 -5.95 5.04
CA PRO A 14 -9.36 -5.23 4.73
C PRO A 14 -8.07 -6.07 4.88
N PRO A 15 -7.91 -6.92 5.93
CA PRO A 15 -6.76 -7.80 6.04
C PRO A 15 -6.62 -8.75 4.84
N ARG A 16 -7.72 -9.32 4.36
CA ARG A 16 -7.75 -10.27 3.23
C ARG A 16 -7.48 -9.58 1.90
N ILE A 17 -7.98 -8.35 1.72
CA ILE A 17 -7.65 -7.52 0.55
C ILE A 17 -6.15 -7.23 0.52
N LEU A 18 -5.58 -6.75 1.64
CA LEU A 18 -4.15 -6.43 1.71
C LEU A 18 -3.27 -7.67 1.49
N GLU A 19 -3.65 -8.81 2.06
CA GLU A 19 -2.97 -10.09 1.84
C GLU A 19 -2.99 -10.49 0.37
N HIS A 20 -4.17 -10.53 -0.24
CA HIS A 20 -4.31 -10.91 -1.64
C HIS A 20 -3.54 -9.98 -2.59
N VAL A 21 -3.70 -8.67 -2.43
CA VAL A 21 -3.05 -7.67 -3.29
C VAL A 21 -1.54 -7.61 -3.03
N GLY A 22 -1.13 -7.77 -1.77
CA GLY A 22 0.27 -7.89 -1.39
C GLY A 22 0.95 -9.09 -2.04
N ALA A 23 0.25 -10.23 -2.14
CA ALA A 23 0.77 -11.41 -2.82
C ALA A 23 1.05 -11.15 -4.31
N HIS A 24 0.16 -10.42 -5.02
CA HIS A 24 0.46 -9.99 -6.38
C HIS A 24 1.73 -9.12 -6.45
N THR A 25 1.87 -8.16 -5.55
CA THR A 25 3.05 -7.26 -5.55
C THR A 25 4.37 -8.02 -5.31
N LEU A 26 4.34 -9.08 -4.51
CA LEU A 26 5.53 -9.86 -4.16
C LEU A 26 5.87 -10.96 -5.16
N PHE A 27 4.86 -11.62 -5.73
CA PHE A 27 5.04 -12.91 -6.42
C PHE A 27 4.52 -12.93 -7.85
N ASP A 28 3.74 -11.94 -8.29
CA ASP A 28 3.23 -11.89 -9.65
C ASP A 28 4.26 -11.29 -10.59
N SER A 29 4.90 -12.13 -11.40
CA SER A 29 5.89 -11.71 -12.39
C SER A 29 5.29 -10.92 -13.56
N THR A 30 3.97 -10.95 -13.73
CA THR A 30 3.28 -10.19 -14.79
C THR A 30 3.02 -8.74 -14.40
N LEU A 31 3.14 -8.41 -13.11
CA LEU A 31 2.93 -7.07 -12.60
C LEU A 31 4.18 -6.22 -12.80
N ASP A 32 4.04 -5.09 -13.49
CA ASP A 32 5.14 -4.14 -13.62
C ASP A 32 5.37 -3.38 -12.29
N ARG A 33 6.35 -3.84 -11.52
CA ARG A 33 6.74 -3.23 -10.25
C ARG A 33 7.41 -1.86 -10.44
N LEU A 34 7.89 -1.54 -11.64
CA LEU A 34 8.50 -0.26 -11.95
C LEU A 34 7.50 0.90 -11.88
N GLU A 35 6.21 0.61 -12.00
CA GLU A 35 5.12 1.58 -11.84
C GLU A 35 4.68 1.75 -10.37
N GLU A 36 5.37 1.11 -9.43
CA GLU A 36 5.10 1.14 -7.98
C GLU A 36 3.60 0.86 -7.67
N PRO A 37 3.06 -0.28 -8.12
CA PRO A 37 1.62 -0.53 -8.14
C PRO A 37 0.98 -0.35 -6.77
N CYS A 38 -0.24 0.21 -6.76
CA CYS A 38 -1.01 0.47 -5.56
C CYS A 38 -1.28 -0.81 -4.76
N GLY A 39 -1.01 -0.79 -3.45
CA GLY A 39 -1.24 -1.93 -2.56
C GLY A 39 -2.70 -2.29 -2.26
N LEU A 40 -3.67 -1.65 -2.93
CA LEU A 40 -5.10 -2.01 -2.86
C LEU A 40 -5.73 -2.30 -4.22
N CYS A 41 -5.34 -1.60 -5.29
CA CYS A 41 -5.95 -1.78 -6.61
C CYS A 41 -4.98 -2.21 -7.71
N LEU A 42 -3.67 -2.33 -7.43
CA LEU A 42 -2.60 -2.70 -8.37
C LEU A 42 -2.41 -1.77 -9.57
N LEU A 43 -3.17 -0.67 -9.66
CA LEU A 43 -2.94 0.37 -10.67
C LEU A 43 -1.62 1.12 -10.38
N PRO A 44 -0.98 1.70 -11.41
CA PRO A 44 0.23 2.51 -11.26
C PRO A 44 0.12 3.60 -10.18
N SER A 45 1.20 3.84 -9.43
CA SER A 45 1.21 4.79 -8.30
C SER A 45 0.78 6.21 -8.68
N LYS A 46 1.07 6.64 -9.90
CA LYS A 46 0.67 7.96 -10.44
C LYS A 46 -0.84 8.21 -10.42
N LEU A 47 -1.65 7.15 -10.36
CA LEU A 47 -3.11 7.23 -10.29
C LEU A 47 -3.64 7.21 -8.84
N CYS A 48 -2.83 6.80 -7.86
CA CYS A 48 -3.26 6.62 -6.47
C CYS A 48 -2.38 7.44 -5.53
N ARG A 49 -2.97 8.48 -4.91
CA ARG A 49 -2.27 9.33 -3.95
C ARG A 49 -2.65 8.92 -2.53
N TYR A 50 -1.69 8.42 -1.77
CA TYR A 50 -1.85 8.14 -0.34
C TYR A 50 -1.14 9.21 0.49
N VAL A 51 -1.86 9.77 1.45
CA VAL A 51 -1.30 10.70 2.44
C VAL A 51 -1.21 9.96 3.77
N VAL A 52 0.00 9.87 4.32
CA VAL A 52 0.25 9.23 5.60
C VAL A 52 0.71 10.28 6.59
N VAL A 53 0.05 10.35 7.73
CA VAL A 53 0.30 11.34 8.77
C VAL A 53 0.56 10.65 10.10
N LYS A 54 1.32 11.32 10.97
CA LYS A 54 1.51 10.89 12.36
C LYS A 54 0.34 11.41 13.19
N GLY A 55 -0.23 10.56 14.06
CA GLY A 55 -1.22 11.01 15.04
C GLY A 55 -0.65 12.01 16.05
N LYS A 56 -1.51 12.52 16.94
CA LYS A 56 -1.11 13.47 17.99
C LYS A 56 -0.51 12.74 19.19
N GLY A 57 0.58 13.28 19.75
CA GLY A 57 1.23 12.77 20.97
C GLY A 57 2.54 12.01 20.72
N SER A 58 3.31 11.79 21.79
CA SER A 58 4.65 11.17 21.72
C SER A 58 4.63 9.70 21.29
N LYS A 59 3.54 8.96 21.58
CA LYS A 59 3.34 7.55 21.23
C LYS A 59 2.47 7.34 19.98
N ALA A 60 2.23 8.38 19.20
CA ALA A 60 1.27 8.31 18.11
C ALA A 60 1.80 7.48 16.92
N SER A 61 0.99 6.51 16.49
CA SER A 61 1.24 5.73 15.28
C SER A 61 0.93 6.54 14.02
N LEU A 62 1.50 6.09 12.89
CA LEU A 62 1.08 6.54 11.57
C LEU A 62 -0.35 6.09 11.29
N HIS A 63 -1.04 6.84 10.44
CA HIS A 63 -2.30 6.43 9.83
C HIS A 63 -2.43 7.01 8.43
N VAL A 64 -3.28 6.38 7.62
CA VAL A 64 -3.68 6.92 6.32
C VAL A 64 -4.72 8.01 6.54
N ASP A 65 -4.45 9.19 6.01
CA ASP A 65 -5.39 10.30 5.93
C ASP A 65 -6.28 10.06 4.71
N TRP A 66 -7.41 9.37 4.91
CA TRP A 66 -8.31 8.95 3.84
C TRP A 66 -9.02 10.11 3.16
N GLU A 67 -9.24 11.24 3.87
CA GLU A 67 -9.84 12.45 3.31
C GLU A 67 -8.90 13.13 2.31
N ARG A 68 -7.59 13.11 2.58
CA ARG A 68 -6.57 13.69 1.69
C ARG A 68 -5.98 12.70 0.69
N SER A 69 -6.35 11.42 0.80
CA SER A 69 -5.96 10.37 -0.15
C SER A 69 -6.99 10.25 -1.28
N SER A 70 -6.56 9.90 -2.49
CA SER A 70 -7.45 9.88 -3.66
C SER A 70 -6.99 8.92 -4.77
N GLY A 71 -7.91 8.61 -5.68
CA GLY A 71 -7.65 7.89 -6.94
C GLY A 71 -7.70 6.36 -6.87
N CYS A 72 -7.61 5.75 -5.69
CA CYS A 72 -7.68 4.30 -5.59
C CYS A 72 -9.09 3.75 -5.89
N ALA A 73 -9.20 2.94 -6.95
CA ALA A 73 -10.44 2.26 -7.35
C ALA A 73 -10.95 1.21 -6.34
N ARG A 74 -10.13 0.84 -5.34
CA ARG A 74 -10.47 -0.09 -4.26
C ARG A 74 -10.09 0.49 -2.90
N ALA A 75 -10.35 1.77 -2.68
CA ALA A 75 -10.07 2.39 -1.39
C ALA A 75 -10.87 1.69 -0.29
N VAL A 76 -10.17 1.14 0.69
CA VAL A 76 -10.77 0.52 1.88
C VAL A 76 -9.98 1.00 3.09
N SER A 77 -10.71 1.50 4.10
CA SER A 77 -10.07 1.95 5.33
C SER A 77 -9.59 0.75 6.15
N PHE A 78 -8.43 0.90 6.78
CA PHE A 78 -7.86 -0.10 7.67
C PHE A 78 -7.09 0.58 8.80
N SER A 79 -6.90 -0.13 9.91
CA SER A 79 -6.02 0.36 10.97
C SER A 79 -4.57 0.09 10.58
N TYR A 80 -3.81 1.16 10.52
CA TYR A 80 -2.40 1.13 10.18
C TYR A 80 -1.59 0.27 11.14
N LYS A 81 -1.96 0.26 12.43
CA LYS A 81 -1.24 -0.48 13.47
C LYS A 81 -1.17 -1.97 13.17
N TRP A 82 -2.32 -2.61 12.92
CA TRP A 82 -2.32 -4.03 12.61
C TRP A 82 -1.76 -4.29 11.21
N ALA A 83 -1.99 -3.41 10.24
CA ALA A 83 -1.51 -3.63 8.88
C ALA A 83 0.02 -3.48 8.75
N ALA A 84 0.66 -2.79 9.71
CA ALA A 84 2.10 -2.60 9.71
C ALA A 84 2.88 -3.77 10.35
N GLU A 85 2.19 -4.66 11.07
CA GLU A 85 2.74 -5.75 11.90
C GLU A 85 2.18 -7.11 11.45
N TYR A 86 3.02 -8.14 11.45
CA TYR A 86 2.55 -9.49 11.14
C TYR A 86 1.76 -10.05 12.32
N THR A 87 0.60 -10.65 12.03
CA THR A 87 -0.13 -11.53 12.95
C THR A 87 -0.74 -12.69 12.17
N ASP A 88 -1.12 -13.78 12.82
CA ASP A 88 -1.76 -14.92 12.14
C ASP A 88 -3.10 -14.53 11.48
N ASN A 89 -3.78 -13.51 12.01
CA ASN A 89 -5.02 -12.98 11.46
C ASN A 89 -4.79 -11.88 10.39
N SER A 90 -3.57 -11.35 10.30
CA SER A 90 -3.17 -10.34 9.33
C SER A 90 -1.71 -10.53 8.94
N PRO A 91 -1.42 -11.46 8.02
CA PRO A 91 -0.06 -11.85 7.67
C PRO A 91 0.63 -10.83 6.74
N CYS A 92 -0.14 -9.91 6.16
CA CYS A 92 0.39 -8.90 5.25
C CYS A 92 0.84 -7.66 5.99
N THR A 93 2.07 -7.22 5.72
CA THR A 93 2.63 -6.00 6.32
C THR A 93 2.73 -4.83 5.35
N ASN A 94 2.04 -4.93 4.21
CA ASN A 94 2.08 -3.91 3.16
C ASN A 94 1.24 -2.70 3.57
N VAL A 95 1.89 -1.58 3.82
CA VAL A 95 1.26 -0.30 4.17
C VAL A 95 1.92 0.83 3.39
N PRO A 96 1.21 1.94 3.09
CA PRO A 96 1.83 3.13 2.56
C PRO A 96 2.75 3.75 3.61
N LEU A 97 3.95 4.16 3.18
CA LEU A 97 5.00 4.76 4.00
C LEU A 97 5.50 6.04 3.32
N PRO A 98 5.68 7.15 4.07
CA PRO A 98 6.44 8.29 3.55
C PRO A 98 7.87 7.84 3.21
N CYS A 99 8.33 8.12 2.00
CA CYS A 99 9.75 7.92 1.66
C CYS A 99 10.60 8.94 2.44
N PRO A 100 11.66 8.53 3.15
CA PRO A 100 12.47 9.42 3.98
C PRO A 100 13.30 10.43 3.16
N LEU A 101 13.55 10.15 1.88
CA LEU A 101 14.34 10.98 0.98
C LEU A 101 13.48 11.90 0.10
N CYS A 102 12.19 11.59 -0.04
CA CYS A 102 11.26 12.43 -0.78
C CYS A 102 10.85 13.68 0.03
N PRO A 103 10.52 14.79 -0.64
CA PRO A 103 9.82 15.91 -0.01
C PRO A 103 8.53 15.43 0.66
N LYS A 104 8.21 15.98 1.83
CA LYS A 104 7.01 15.63 2.62
C LYS A 104 5.67 15.83 1.87
N SER A 105 5.67 16.58 0.78
CA SER A 105 4.51 16.81 -0.09
C SER A 105 4.24 15.66 -1.08
N LYS A 106 5.20 14.75 -1.27
CA LYS A 106 5.04 13.59 -2.13
C LYS A 106 4.10 12.56 -1.50
N PRO A 107 3.33 11.83 -2.31
CA PRO A 107 2.53 10.70 -1.83
C PRO A 107 3.39 9.64 -1.14
N ALA A 108 2.78 8.89 -0.23
CA ALA A 108 3.40 7.73 0.37
C ALA A 108 3.56 6.58 -0.64
N VAL A 109 4.62 5.80 -0.47
CA VAL A 109 4.95 4.62 -1.27
C VAL A 109 4.59 3.36 -0.47
N TRP A 110 3.97 2.36 -1.10
CA TRP A 110 3.65 1.10 -0.43
C TRP A 110 4.93 0.35 -0.03
N ARG A 111 4.95 -0.25 1.18
CA ARG A 111 6.13 -0.90 1.78
C ARG A 111 6.83 -1.87 0.82
N TYR A 112 6.07 -2.70 0.12
CA TYR A 112 6.64 -3.70 -0.80
C TYR A 112 7.26 -3.09 -2.07
N ASN A 113 6.96 -1.82 -2.37
CA ASN A 113 7.57 -1.05 -3.46
C ASN A 113 8.72 -0.15 -2.98
N LEU A 114 8.82 0.13 -1.67
CA LEU A 114 9.73 1.15 -1.14
C LEU A 114 11.20 0.87 -1.46
N ARG A 115 11.64 -0.40 -1.43
CA ARG A 115 13.03 -0.74 -1.80
C ARG A 115 13.34 -0.34 -3.23
N LEU A 116 12.50 -0.74 -4.17
CA LEU A 116 12.67 -0.44 -5.61
C LEU A 116 12.53 1.06 -5.89
N HIS A 117 11.62 1.75 -5.18
CA HIS A 117 11.50 3.20 -5.23
C HIS A 117 12.82 3.88 -4.85
N LEU A 118 13.43 3.49 -3.73
CA LEU A 118 14.70 4.06 -3.27
C LEU A 118 15.81 3.83 -4.31
N GLU A 119 15.97 2.59 -4.80
CA GLU A 119 16.99 2.23 -5.80
C GLU A 119 16.88 3.05 -7.10
N ARG A 120 15.68 3.46 -7.50
CA ARG A 120 15.44 4.13 -8.79
C ARG A 120 15.32 5.64 -8.71
N VAL A 121 14.64 6.14 -7.68
CA VAL A 121 14.36 7.56 -7.51
C VAL A 121 15.47 8.25 -6.72
N HIS A 122 16.20 7.50 -5.88
CA HIS A 122 17.26 8.00 -5.02
C HIS A 122 18.53 7.12 -5.08
N PRO A 123 19.22 7.01 -6.24
CA PRO A 123 20.43 6.19 -6.39
C PRO A 123 21.61 6.66 -5.52
#